data_AF-A0AAV5U636-F1
#
_entry.id   AF-A0AAV5U636-F1
#
_cell.length_a   1.000
_cell.length_b   1.000
_cell.length_c   1.000
_cell.angle_alpha   90.00
_cell.angle_beta   90.00
_cell.angle_gamma   90.00
#
_symmetry.space_group_name_H-M   'P 1'
#
loop_
_entity.id
_entity.type
_entity.pdbx_description
1 polymer ?
#
loop_
_entity_poly.entity_id
_entity_poly.type
_entity_poly.pdbx_seq_one_letter_code
_entity_poly.pdbx_strand_id
1 'polypeptide(L)'
;ARAAPSAAAKQARLRNATEFEIAALRREFPRLGGNMVEMVTRIAFAVLSDEIVDTRAWEREEDREVEQARADLIDQINADYTLLADVATITEMVKSRVRGLLPMANAVKHGEGSEEQKQRLKQVENHRIALRAMHAQLTAVANIQDAVRRGAVPCHALDGQQQLGLAARAASAARQEAAAADAAAAVQEMEVDGREQLRVSRECPICHTRNPLRRAAMTTCGHLCCLSCAERRAEATNDGGWQHCFRCGDDTQHLAIHEDVVKEEEGEEGTTRKRKWEEHDDEGLPRGFKRAFVGM
;
A
#
# COMPACT_ATOMS: atom_id res chain seq x y z
N ALA A 1 -28.54 -43.27 -67.79
CA ALA A 1 -27.50 -42.39 -67.21
C ALA A 1 -28.00 -41.86 -65.85
N ARG A 2 -27.29 -42.10 -64.75
CA ARG A 2 -27.63 -41.47 -63.46
C ARG A 2 -27.06 -40.05 -63.47
N ALA A 3 -27.92 -39.05 -63.28
CA ALA A 3 -27.51 -37.65 -63.23
C ALA A 3 -26.49 -37.44 -62.10
N ALA A 4 -25.42 -36.70 -62.39
CA ALA A 4 -24.45 -36.33 -61.37
C ALA A 4 -25.12 -35.46 -60.29
N PRO A 5 -24.84 -35.68 -59.00
CA PRO A 5 -25.42 -34.87 -57.94
C PRO A 5 -24.98 -33.40 -58.07
N SER A 6 -25.92 -32.49 -57.86
CA SER A 6 -25.67 -31.05 -57.87
C SER A 6 -24.65 -30.66 -56.79
N ALA A 7 -23.95 -29.53 -56.99
CA ALA A 7 -23.00 -29.00 -56.02
C ALA A 7 -23.63 -28.84 -54.62
N ALA A 8 -24.88 -28.39 -54.55
CA ALA A 8 -25.64 -28.29 -53.31
C ALA A 8 -25.86 -29.65 -52.61
N ALA A 9 -26.15 -30.71 -53.37
CA ALA A 9 -26.30 -32.06 -52.83
C ALA A 9 -24.97 -32.65 -52.32
N LYS A 10 -23.85 -32.30 -52.98
CA LYS A 10 -22.50 -32.66 -52.49
C LYS A 10 -22.17 -31.92 -51.19
N GLN A 11 -22.46 -30.63 -51.12
CA GLN A 11 -22.20 -29.80 -49.93
C GLN A 11 -23.05 -30.22 -48.73
N ALA A 12 -24.32 -30.57 -48.94
CA ALA A 12 -25.19 -31.11 -47.88
C ALA A 12 -24.68 -32.46 -47.34
N ARG A 13 -24.18 -33.35 -48.21
CA ARG A 13 -23.57 -34.61 -47.78
C ARG A 13 -22.30 -34.41 -46.97
N LEU A 14 -21.46 -33.45 -47.37
CA LEU A 14 -20.25 -33.10 -46.62
C LEU A 14 -20.57 -32.54 -45.24
N ARG A 15 -21.55 -31.63 -45.13
CA ARG A 15 -21.99 -31.10 -43.83
C ARG A 15 -22.50 -32.20 -42.89
N ASN A 16 -23.36 -33.07 -43.39
CA ASN A 16 -23.89 -34.19 -42.59
C ASN A 16 -22.79 -35.18 -42.19
N ALA A 17 -21.80 -35.42 -43.05
CA ALA A 17 -20.64 -36.23 -42.71
C ALA A 17 -19.77 -35.58 -41.62
N THR A 18 -19.53 -34.25 -41.70
CA THR A 18 -18.77 -33.53 -40.68
C THR A 18 -19.47 -33.49 -39.32
N GLU A 19 -20.79 -33.30 -39.29
CA GLU A 19 -21.53 -33.31 -38.02
C GLU A 19 -21.48 -34.68 -37.34
N PHE A 20 -21.51 -35.76 -38.13
CA PHE A 20 -21.38 -37.12 -37.63
C PHE A 20 -19.99 -37.38 -37.02
N GLU A 21 -18.93 -36.97 -37.71
CA GLU A 21 -17.54 -37.09 -37.23
C GLU A 21 -17.30 -36.24 -35.97
N ILE A 22 -17.82 -34.99 -35.92
CA ILE A 22 -17.76 -34.15 -34.72
C ILE A 22 -18.44 -34.85 -33.53
N ALA A 23 -19.62 -35.44 -33.77
CA ALA A 23 -20.36 -36.17 -32.74
C ALA A 23 -19.67 -37.49 -32.31
N ALA A 24 -18.87 -38.10 -33.18
CA ALA A 24 -18.04 -39.25 -32.86
C ALA A 24 -16.83 -38.83 -32.00
N LEU A 25 -16.10 -37.80 -32.42
CA LEU A 25 -14.95 -37.26 -31.69
C LEU A 25 -15.33 -36.74 -30.30
N ARG A 26 -16.50 -36.10 -30.14
CA ARG A 26 -17.00 -35.67 -28.82
C ARG A 26 -17.28 -36.85 -27.89
N ARG A 27 -17.68 -38.00 -28.42
CA ARG A 27 -17.90 -39.22 -27.64
C ARG A 27 -16.59 -39.91 -27.26
N GLU A 28 -15.63 -39.90 -28.17
CA GLU A 28 -14.34 -40.55 -28.00
C GLU A 28 -13.39 -39.73 -27.10
N PHE A 29 -13.52 -38.40 -27.12
CA PHE A 29 -12.69 -37.46 -26.36
C PHE A 29 -13.49 -36.50 -25.47
N PRO A 30 -14.20 -36.98 -24.43
CA PRO A 30 -15.09 -36.15 -23.60
C PRO A 30 -14.34 -35.10 -22.76
N ARG A 31 -13.01 -35.18 -22.69
CA ARG A 31 -12.16 -34.23 -21.96
C ARG A 31 -11.68 -33.05 -22.82
N LEU A 32 -11.84 -33.12 -24.14
CA LEU A 32 -11.55 -31.98 -25.01
C LEU A 32 -12.71 -31.00 -24.92
N GLY A 33 -12.44 -29.77 -24.48
CA GLY A 33 -13.45 -28.70 -24.47
C GLY A 33 -14.03 -28.47 -25.87
N GLY A 34 -15.29 -28.05 -25.96
CA GLY A 34 -16.04 -27.93 -27.22
C GLY A 34 -15.30 -27.16 -28.33
N ASN A 35 -14.55 -26.13 -27.95
CA ASN A 35 -13.77 -25.29 -28.87
C ASN A 35 -12.59 -26.05 -29.52
N MET A 36 -11.93 -26.97 -28.80
CA MET A 36 -10.83 -27.75 -29.36
C MET A 36 -11.32 -28.80 -30.35
N VAL A 37 -12.45 -29.45 -30.06
CA VAL A 37 -13.03 -30.45 -30.98
C VAL A 37 -13.48 -29.78 -32.27
N GLU A 38 -14.05 -28.57 -32.19
CA GLU A 38 -14.43 -27.80 -33.35
C GLU A 38 -13.20 -27.37 -34.19
N MET A 39 -12.13 -26.91 -33.55
CA MET A 39 -10.87 -26.55 -34.22
C MET A 39 -10.24 -27.74 -34.95
N VAL A 40 -10.08 -28.87 -34.27
CA VAL A 40 -9.47 -30.09 -34.87
C VAL A 40 -10.29 -30.59 -36.05
N THR A 41 -11.62 -30.52 -35.97
CA THR A 41 -12.48 -30.98 -37.06
C THR A 41 -12.45 -30.04 -38.26
N ARG A 42 -12.32 -28.73 -38.05
CA ARG A 42 -12.12 -27.76 -39.15
C ARG A 42 -10.77 -27.94 -39.84
N ILE A 43 -9.71 -28.21 -39.08
CA ILE A 43 -8.38 -28.52 -39.63
C ILE A 43 -8.44 -29.82 -40.44
N ALA A 44 -9.05 -30.87 -39.90
CA ALA A 44 -9.20 -32.14 -40.61
C ALA A 44 -10.02 -31.97 -41.90
N PHE A 45 -11.09 -31.18 -41.86
CA PHE A 45 -11.91 -30.90 -43.05
C PHE A 45 -11.13 -30.13 -44.12
N ALA A 46 -10.39 -29.09 -43.74
CA ALA A 46 -9.56 -28.31 -44.66
C ALA A 46 -8.45 -29.15 -45.31
N VAL A 47 -7.84 -30.06 -44.55
CA VAL A 47 -6.83 -31.01 -45.06
C VAL A 47 -7.45 -32.04 -46.01
N LEU A 48 -8.69 -32.45 -45.76
CA LEU A 48 -9.38 -33.48 -46.54
C LEU A 48 -10.12 -32.93 -47.78
N SER A 49 -10.40 -31.62 -47.85
CA SER A 49 -11.21 -31.04 -48.92
C SER A 49 -10.46 -30.71 -50.22
N ASP A 50 -9.14 -30.92 -50.31
CA ASP A 50 -8.28 -30.64 -51.50
C ASP A 50 -8.33 -29.18 -52.03
N GLU A 51 -9.17 -28.32 -51.45
CA GLU A 51 -8.99 -26.87 -51.44
C GLU A 51 -7.75 -26.57 -50.61
N ILE A 52 -6.58 -26.63 -51.26
CA ILE A 52 -5.40 -25.91 -50.80
C ILE A 52 -5.78 -24.43 -50.83
N VAL A 53 -6.42 -23.97 -49.75
CA VAL A 53 -6.34 -22.58 -49.34
C VAL A 53 -4.85 -22.29 -49.36
N ASP A 54 -4.41 -21.31 -50.17
CA ASP A 54 -3.03 -20.86 -50.17
C ASP A 54 -2.74 -20.34 -48.76
N THR A 55 -2.28 -21.24 -47.88
CA THR A 55 -2.07 -20.97 -46.46
C THR A 55 -1.09 -19.82 -46.31
N ARG A 56 -0.20 -19.62 -47.28
CA ARG A 56 0.71 -18.47 -47.34
C ARG A 56 0.04 -17.15 -47.70
N ALA A 57 -1.08 -17.15 -48.42
CA ALA A 57 -1.86 -15.94 -48.67
C ALA A 57 -2.64 -15.55 -47.41
N TRP A 58 -3.15 -16.53 -46.67
CA TRP A 58 -3.82 -16.31 -45.39
C TRP A 58 -2.85 -15.84 -44.30
N GLU A 59 -1.68 -16.50 -44.15
CA GLU A 59 -0.60 -16.07 -43.25
C GLU A 59 -0.14 -14.62 -43.54
N ARG A 60 -0.02 -14.23 -44.81
CA ARG A 60 0.36 -12.85 -45.19
C ARG A 60 -0.71 -11.79 -44.94
N GLU A 61 -1.97 -12.18 -44.83
CA GLU A 61 -3.05 -11.26 -44.45
C GLU A 61 -3.09 -11.12 -42.93
N GLU A 62 -2.97 -12.23 -42.20
CA GLU A 62 -2.86 -12.24 -40.74
C GLU A 62 -1.64 -11.42 -40.26
N ASP A 63 -0.48 -11.57 -40.91
CA ASP A 63 0.71 -10.75 -40.65
C ASP A 63 0.47 -9.25 -40.90
N ARG A 64 -0.32 -8.89 -41.92
CA ARG A 64 -0.66 -7.50 -42.24
C ARG A 64 -1.63 -6.90 -41.23
N GLU A 65 -2.63 -7.65 -40.79
CA GLU A 65 -3.55 -7.23 -39.73
C GLU A 65 -2.82 -7.06 -38.39
N VAL A 66 -1.87 -7.96 -38.08
CA VAL A 66 -1.03 -7.86 -36.88
C VAL A 66 -0.12 -6.63 -36.93
N GLU A 67 0.55 -6.37 -38.07
CA GLU A 67 1.39 -5.17 -38.21
C GLU A 67 0.59 -3.87 -38.22
N GLN A 68 -0.62 -3.85 -38.81
CA GLN A 68 -1.51 -2.69 -38.72
C GLN A 68 -1.98 -2.44 -37.29
N ALA A 69 -2.43 -3.47 -36.58
CA ALA A 69 -2.83 -3.36 -35.17
C ALA A 69 -1.66 -2.89 -34.28
N ARG A 70 -0.44 -3.32 -34.60
CA ARG A 70 0.78 -2.86 -33.93
C ARG A 70 1.06 -1.38 -34.21
N ALA A 71 0.90 -0.92 -35.45
CA ALA A 71 1.06 0.49 -35.82
C ALA A 71 0.04 1.38 -35.10
N ASP A 72 -1.24 0.98 -35.10
CA ASP A 72 -2.31 1.71 -34.42
C ASP A 72 -2.05 1.81 -32.89
N LEU A 73 -1.57 0.73 -32.27
CA LEU A 73 -1.18 0.72 -30.86
C LEU A 73 -0.01 1.66 -30.57
N ILE A 74 0.98 1.74 -31.46
CA ILE A 74 2.12 2.66 -31.34
C ILE A 74 1.64 4.11 -31.41
N ASP A 75 0.74 4.44 -32.35
CA ASP A 75 0.18 5.78 -32.47
C ASP A 75 -0.66 6.18 -31.25
N GLN A 76 -1.44 5.25 -30.71
CA GLN A 76 -2.19 5.47 -29.46
C GLN A 76 -1.25 5.73 -28.27
N ILE A 77 -0.17 4.94 -28.15
CA ILE A 77 0.85 5.15 -27.11
C ILE A 77 1.54 6.52 -27.27
N ASN A 78 1.83 6.95 -28.50
CA ASN A 78 2.46 8.24 -28.77
C ASN A 78 1.51 9.40 -28.42
N ALA A 79 0.22 9.28 -28.73
CA ALA A 79 -0.79 10.26 -28.33
C ALA A 79 -0.89 10.38 -26.80
N ASP A 80 -0.86 9.26 -26.08
CA ASP A 80 -0.83 9.23 -24.60
C ASP A 80 0.47 9.83 -24.04
N TYR A 81 1.60 9.70 -24.75
CA TYR A 81 2.88 10.28 -24.33
C TYR A 81 2.91 11.81 -24.41
N THR A 82 2.20 12.40 -25.39
CA THR A 82 1.97 13.85 -25.43
C THR A 82 1.22 14.35 -24.20
N LEU A 83 0.23 13.59 -23.70
CA LEU A 83 -0.45 13.91 -22.45
C LEU A 83 0.47 13.82 -21.22
N LEU A 84 1.46 12.91 -21.23
CA LEU A 84 2.46 12.81 -20.15
C LEU A 84 3.42 14.02 -20.11
N ALA A 85 3.76 14.61 -21.26
CA ALA A 85 4.55 15.84 -21.30
C ALA A 85 3.82 17.01 -20.62
N ASP A 86 2.49 17.06 -20.75
CA ASP A 86 1.65 18.03 -20.03
C ASP A 86 1.66 17.76 -18.51
N VAL A 87 1.67 16.49 -18.08
CA VAL A 87 1.77 16.14 -16.65
C VAL A 87 3.09 16.65 -16.04
N ALA A 88 4.22 16.50 -16.73
CA ALA A 88 5.50 16.99 -16.23
C ALA A 88 5.46 18.51 -16.00
N THR A 89 4.87 19.24 -16.95
CA THR A 89 4.65 20.69 -16.86
C THR A 89 3.73 21.05 -15.69
N ILE A 90 2.61 20.35 -15.54
CA ILE A 90 1.66 20.52 -14.43
C ILE A 90 2.36 20.24 -13.09
N THR A 91 3.21 19.22 -13.03
CA THR A 91 3.96 18.85 -11.82
C THR A 91 4.90 19.97 -11.38
N GLU A 92 5.64 20.58 -12.32
CA GLU A 92 6.51 21.72 -12.00
C GLU A 92 5.71 22.98 -11.60
N MET A 93 4.56 23.22 -12.23
CA MET A 93 3.65 24.30 -11.81
C MET A 93 3.16 24.11 -10.37
N VAL A 94 2.80 22.88 -9.98
CA VAL A 94 2.38 22.58 -8.61
C VAL A 94 3.56 22.71 -7.64
N LYS A 95 4.74 22.17 -7.95
CA LYS A 95 5.93 22.33 -7.10
C LYS A 95 6.26 23.81 -6.86
N SER A 96 6.12 24.66 -7.87
CA SER A 96 6.28 26.11 -7.74
C SER A 96 5.26 26.71 -6.77
N ARG A 97 3.97 26.37 -6.92
CA ARG A 97 2.90 26.83 -6.00
C ARG A 97 3.10 26.35 -4.56
N VAL A 98 3.51 25.10 -4.36
CA VAL A 98 3.80 24.54 -3.03
C VAL A 98 4.96 25.27 -2.35
N ARG A 99 6.02 25.60 -3.10
CA ARG A 99 7.14 26.39 -2.57
C ARG A 99 6.70 27.76 -2.04
N GLY A 100 5.76 28.41 -2.72
CA GLY A 100 5.19 29.68 -2.26
C GLY A 100 4.39 29.59 -0.95
N LEU A 101 3.95 28.39 -0.56
CA LEU A 101 3.13 28.17 0.64
C LEU A 101 3.94 27.77 1.89
N LEU A 102 5.23 27.47 1.74
CA LEU A 102 6.10 27.10 2.87
C LEU A 102 6.14 28.15 4.00
N PRO A 103 6.24 29.46 3.73
CA PRO A 103 6.23 30.47 4.80
C PRO A 103 4.93 30.46 5.59
N MET A 104 3.78 30.26 4.92
CA MET A 104 2.48 30.14 5.58
C MET A 104 2.38 28.87 6.43
N ALA A 105 2.91 27.74 5.95
CA ALA A 105 2.97 26.50 6.72
C ALA A 105 3.78 26.64 8.01
N ASN A 106 4.90 27.35 7.95
CA ASN A 106 5.74 27.61 9.13
C ASN A 106 5.03 28.52 10.14
N ALA A 107 4.36 29.59 9.69
CA ALA A 107 3.60 30.46 10.58
C ALA A 107 2.47 29.72 11.31
N VAL A 108 1.76 28.82 10.63
CA VAL A 108 0.72 27.97 11.24
C VAL A 108 1.32 27.02 12.29
N LYS A 109 2.48 26.41 12.03
CA LYS A 109 3.15 25.50 12.98
C LYS A 109 3.54 26.17 14.29
N HIS A 110 3.84 27.47 14.27
CA HIS A 110 4.19 28.23 15.48
C HIS A 110 2.97 28.82 16.21
N GLY A 111 1.75 28.46 15.80
CA GLY A 111 0.52 28.95 16.42
C GLY A 111 0.14 30.38 16.03
N GLU A 112 0.88 31.00 15.11
CA GLU A 112 0.69 32.39 14.66
C GLU A 112 -0.29 32.51 13.47
N GLY A 113 -0.80 31.38 12.98
CA GLY A 113 -1.67 31.33 11.80
C GLY A 113 -3.15 31.58 12.10
N SER A 114 -3.80 32.41 11.27
CA SER A 114 -5.26 32.58 11.30
C SER A 114 -5.99 31.28 10.92
N GLU A 115 -7.24 31.12 11.35
CA GLU A 115 -8.06 29.96 10.97
C GLU A 115 -8.21 29.81 9.45
N GLU A 116 -8.28 30.92 8.72
CA GLU A 116 -8.30 30.90 7.26
C GLU A 116 -6.99 30.33 6.67
N GLN A 117 -5.84 30.68 7.26
CA GLN A 117 -4.55 30.12 6.86
C GLN A 117 -4.46 28.62 7.14
N LYS A 118 -5.00 28.16 8.28
CA LYS A 118 -5.09 26.73 8.60
C LYS A 118 -5.98 25.98 7.60
N GLN A 119 -7.13 26.54 7.23
CA GLN A 119 -8.03 25.93 6.26
C GLN A 119 -7.41 25.87 4.86
N ARG A 120 -6.69 26.92 4.43
CA ARG A 120 -5.92 26.93 3.18
C ARG A 120 -4.80 25.88 3.21
N LEU A 121 -4.10 25.72 4.34
CA LEU A 121 -3.08 24.68 4.49
C LEU A 121 -3.67 23.27 4.33
N LYS A 122 -4.84 23.02 4.95
CA LYS A 122 -5.56 21.75 4.82
C LYS A 122 -5.98 21.47 3.38
N GLN A 123 -6.47 22.48 2.66
CA GLN A 123 -6.78 22.33 1.23
C GLN A 123 -5.54 21.99 0.41
N VAL A 124 -4.40 22.65 0.68
CA VAL A 124 -3.13 22.38 -0.01
C VAL A 124 -2.64 20.97 0.25
N GLU A 125 -2.75 20.48 1.49
CA GLU A 125 -2.37 19.11 1.85
C GLU A 125 -3.26 18.09 1.11
N ASN A 126 -4.57 18.32 1.04
CA ASN A 126 -5.48 17.48 0.25
C ASN A 126 -5.09 17.44 -1.24
N HIS A 127 -4.72 18.58 -1.84
CA HIS A 127 -4.24 18.61 -3.22
C HIS A 127 -2.91 17.87 -3.39
N ARG A 128 -2.01 17.96 -2.40
CA ARG A 128 -0.73 17.23 -2.40
C ARG A 128 -0.93 15.72 -2.38
N ILE A 129 -1.87 15.24 -1.56
CA ILE A 129 -2.25 13.82 -1.50
C ILE A 129 -2.81 13.36 -2.86
N ALA A 130 -3.74 14.12 -3.45
CA ALA A 130 -4.31 13.80 -4.77
C ALA A 130 -3.23 13.72 -5.86
N LEU A 131 -2.27 14.64 -5.88
CA LEU A 131 -1.18 14.64 -6.86
C LEU A 131 -0.22 13.46 -6.70
N ARG A 132 0.06 13.04 -5.45
CA ARG A 132 0.85 11.82 -5.20
C ARG A 132 0.15 10.58 -5.74
N ALA A 133 -1.16 10.48 -5.54
CA ALA A 133 -1.96 9.37 -6.08
C ALA A 133 -1.93 9.36 -7.61
N MET A 134 -2.08 10.51 -8.28
CA MET A 134 -1.96 10.61 -9.74
C MET A 134 -0.56 10.23 -10.23
N HIS A 135 0.50 10.73 -9.59
CA HIS A 135 1.88 10.38 -9.95
C HIS A 135 2.15 8.88 -9.83
N ALA A 136 1.63 8.23 -8.78
CA ALA A 136 1.76 6.79 -8.60
C ALA A 136 1.09 6.00 -9.75
N GLN A 137 -0.11 6.42 -10.16
CA GLN A 137 -0.81 5.81 -11.31
C GLN A 137 0.00 5.95 -12.61
N LEU A 138 0.53 7.14 -12.88
CA LEU A 138 1.34 7.37 -14.10
C LEU A 138 2.65 6.58 -14.08
N THR A 139 3.28 6.43 -12.91
CA THR A 139 4.48 5.60 -12.75
C THR A 139 4.18 4.13 -13.03
N ALA A 140 3.03 3.63 -12.56
CA ALA A 140 2.60 2.26 -12.83
C ALA A 140 2.37 2.02 -14.34
N VAL A 141 1.74 2.98 -15.03
CA VAL A 141 1.54 2.92 -16.49
C VAL A 141 2.88 2.89 -17.23
N ALA A 142 3.83 3.75 -16.85
CA ALA A 142 5.16 3.79 -17.46
C ALA A 142 5.92 2.46 -17.28
N ASN A 143 5.84 1.84 -16.10
CA ASN A 143 6.46 0.54 -15.84
C ASN A 143 5.85 -0.59 -16.68
N ILE A 144 4.52 -0.59 -16.86
CA ILE A 144 3.84 -1.56 -17.73
C ILE A 144 4.30 -1.38 -19.17
N GLN A 145 4.35 -0.14 -19.67
CA GLN A 145 4.82 0.16 -21.03
C GLN A 145 6.26 -0.30 -21.27
N ASP A 146 7.14 -0.06 -20.31
CA ASP A 146 8.55 -0.48 -20.37
C ASP A 146 8.70 -2.02 -20.34
N ALA A 147 7.84 -2.71 -19.58
CA ALA A 147 7.76 -4.18 -19.61
C ALA A 147 7.26 -4.72 -20.96
N VAL A 148 6.29 -4.05 -21.59
CA VAL A 148 5.81 -4.38 -22.95
C VAL A 148 6.94 -4.18 -23.97
N ARG A 149 7.66 -3.05 -23.91
CA ARG A 149 8.79 -2.76 -24.83
C ARG A 149 9.92 -3.78 -24.73
N ARG A 150 10.18 -4.31 -23.53
CA ARG A 150 11.17 -5.37 -23.31
C ARG A 150 10.71 -6.77 -23.73
N GLY A 151 9.47 -6.93 -24.21
CA GLY A 151 8.89 -8.25 -24.47
C GLY A 151 8.71 -9.09 -23.21
N ALA A 152 8.79 -8.49 -22.02
CA ALA A 152 8.59 -9.17 -20.74
C ALA A 152 7.11 -9.49 -20.49
N VAL A 153 6.21 -8.84 -21.23
CA VAL A 153 4.77 -9.09 -21.22
C VAL A 153 4.35 -9.49 -22.64
N PRO A 154 3.88 -10.73 -22.87
CA PRO A 154 3.40 -11.13 -24.18
C PRO A 154 2.16 -10.31 -24.56
N CYS A 155 2.27 -9.55 -25.66
CA CYS A 155 1.25 -8.61 -26.15
C CYS A 155 -0.10 -9.27 -26.49
N HIS A 156 -0.13 -10.59 -26.71
CA HIS A 156 -1.33 -11.35 -27.06
C HIS A 156 -2.06 -11.95 -25.84
N ALA A 157 -1.46 -11.95 -24.65
CA ALA A 157 -1.96 -12.66 -23.47
C ALA A 157 -2.87 -11.79 -22.58
N LEU A 158 -3.27 -10.63 -23.05
CA LEU A 158 -4.04 -9.69 -22.26
C LEU A 158 -5.35 -9.37 -22.99
N ASP A 159 -6.32 -10.29 -22.86
CA ASP A 159 -7.73 -9.96 -23.06
C ASP A 159 -8.02 -8.67 -22.29
N GLY A 160 -8.66 -7.67 -22.93
CA GLY A 160 -8.89 -6.36 -22.31
C GLY A 160 -9.58 -6.44 -20.94
N GLN A 161 -10.35 -7.50 -20.68
CA GLN A 161 -10.92 -7.79 -19.36
C GLN A 161 -9.88 -8.19 -18.29
N GLN A 162 -8.82 -8.92 -18.65
CA GLN A 162 -7.75 -9.26 -17.71
C GLN A 162 -6.87 -8.05 -17.39
N GLN A 163 -6.62 -7.15 -18.35
CA GLN A 163 -5.93 -5.88 -18.08
C GLN A 163 -6.71 -5.03 -17.10
N LEU A 164 -8.02 -4.87 -17.32
CA LEU A 164 -8.90 -4.16 -16.39
C LEU A 164 -8.93 -4.82 -15.01
N GLY A 165 -8.90 -6.16 -14.95
CA GLY A 165 -8.83 -6.92 -13.69
C GLY A 165 -7.52 -6.71 -12.93
N LEU A 166 -6.38 -6.76 -13.61
CA LEU A 166 -5.06 -6.52 -13.01
C LEU A 166 -4.89 -5.06 -12.59
N ALA A 167 -5.35 -4.10 -13.41
CA ALA A 167 -5.36 -2.69 -13.06
C ALA A 167 -6.28 -2.40 -11.86
N ALA A 168 -7.46 -3.03 -11.79
CA ALA A 168 -8.35 -2.90 -10.64
C ALA A 168 -7.74 -3.49 -9.36
N ARG A 169 -7.03 -4.62 -9.46
CA ARG A 169 -6.33 -5.23 -8.32
C ARG A 169 -5.15 -4.39 -7.86
N ALA A 170 -4.35 -3.86 -8.79
CA ALA A 170 -3.25 -2.95 -8.48
C ALA A 170 -3.77 -1.65 -7.85
N ALA A 171 -4.87 -1.08 -8.37
CA ALA A 171 -5.52 0.08 -7.78
C ALA A 171 -6.09 -0.22 -6.39
N SER A 172 -6.66 -1.41 -6.17
CA SER A 172 -7.12 -1.84 -4.85
C SER A 172 -5.97 -2.02 -3.87
N ALA A 173 -4.86 -2.63 -4.29
CA ALA A 173 -3.66 -2.79 -3.48
C ALA A 173 -3.06 -1.43 -3.09
N ALA A 174 -2.94 -0.50 -4.05
CA ALA A 174 -2.47 0.85 -3.77
C ALA A 174 -3.39 1.62 -2.80
N ARG A 175 -4.71 1.43 -2.89
CA ARG A 175 -5.66 1.99 -1.91
C ARG A 175 -5.49 1.36 -0.52
N GLN A 176 -5.22 0.06 -0.45
CA GLN A 176 -4.98 -0.64 0.82
C GLN A 176 -3.65 -0.21 1.45
N GLU A 177 -2.59 -0.03 0.67
CA GLU A 177 -1.30 0.50 1.14
C GLU A 177 -1.43 1.95 1.63
N ALA A 178 -2.15 2.79 0.89
CA ALA A 178 -2.44 4.16 1.32
C ALA A 178 -3.27 4.18 2.61
N ALA A 179 -4.32 3.36 2.71
CA ALA A 179 -5.13 3.24 3.92
C ALA A 179 -4.34 2.67 5.10
N ALA A 180 -3.40 1.74 4.87
CA ALA A 180 -2.52 1.21 5.89
C ALA A 180 -1.49 2.26 6.34
N ALA A 181 -0.98 3.09 5.44
CA ALA A 181 -0.12 4.22 5.77
C ALA A 181 -0.85 5.29 6.57
N ASP A 182 -2.10 5.62 6.20
CA ASP A 182 -2.96 6.54 6.94
C ASP A 182 -3.31 5.98 8.32
N ALA A 183 -3.60 4.67 8.42
CA ALA A 183 -3.84 4.00 9.69
C ALA A 183 -2.57 3.97 10.57
N ALA A 184 -1.40 3.74 9.99
CA ALA A 184 -0.12 3.80 10.71
C ALA A 184 0.20 5.21 11.19
N ALA A 185 -0.09 6.24 10.38
CA ALA A 185 0.05 7.64 10.77
C ALA A 185 -0.94 8.02 11.89
N ALA A 186 -2.19 7.53 11.82
CA ALA A 186 -3.17 7.73 12.90
C ALA A 186 -2.74 7.05 14.22
N VAL A 187 -2.12 5.86 14.15
CA VAL A 187 -1.53 5.20 15.33
C VAL A 187 -0.37 6.03 15.89
N GLN A 188 0.49 6.61 15.04
CA GLN A 188 1.58 7.48 15.48
C GLN A 188 1.07 8.80 16.08
N GLU A 189 0.01 9.41 15.53
CA GLU A 189 -0.60 10.61 16.13
C GLU A 189 -1.26 10.31 17.48
N MET A 190 -1.87 9.12 17.65
CA MET A 190 -2.37 8.66 18.96
C MET A 190 -1.24 8.38 19.97
N GLU A 191 -0.03 8.00 19.53
CA GLU A 191 1.13 7.82 20.40
C GLU A 191 1.68 9.14 20.96
N VAL A 192 1.49 10.27 20.27
CA VAL A 192 2.07 11.56 20.65
C VAL A 192 1.17 12.34 21.63
N ASP A 193 -0.15 12.16 21.57
CA ASP A 193 -1.11 12.78 22.51
C ASP A 193 -1.65 11.80 23.59
N GLY A 194 -1.34 10.50 23.49
CA GLY A 194 -1.90 9.41 24.31
C GLY A 194 -1.10 9.01 25.57
N ARG A 195 -0.36 9.92 26.22
CA ARG A 195 0.22 9.64 27.56
C ARG A 195 -0.81 9.66 28.70
N GLU A 196 -2.09 9.62 28.41
CA GLU A 196 -3.02 8.87 29.25
C GLU A 196 -2.73 7.38 29.05
N GLN A 197 -1.59 6.94 29.58
CA GLN A 197 -1.29 5.52 29.79
C GLN A 197 -2.57 4.91 30.34
N LEU A 198 -3.17 3.94 29.63
CA LEU A 198 -4.22 3.10 30.17
C LEU A 198 -3.74 2.65 31.55
N ARG A 199 -4.23 3.30 32.61
CA ARG A 199 -3.80 3.08 33.99
C ARG A 199 -4.43 1.77 34.41
N VAL A 200 -3.94 0.68 33.85
CA VAL A 200 -4.29 -0.67 34.29
C VAL A 200 -3.84 -0.78 35.72
N SER A 201 -4.79 -1.08 36.61
CA SER A 201 -4.50 -1.25 38.03
C SER A 201 -3.34 -2.23 38.20
N ARG A 202 -2.34 -1.82 38.99
CA ARG A 202 -1.22 -2.67 39.39
C ARG A 202 -1.59 -3.59 40.56
N GLU A 203 -2.80 -3.45 41.09
CA GLU A 203 -3.28 -4.26 42.20
C GLU A 203 -3.35 -5.74 41.80
N CYS A 204 -2.76 -6.60 42.62
CA CYS A 204 -2.89 -8.04 42.42
C CYS A 204 -4.36 -8.46 42.65
N PRO A 205 -5.01 -9.11 41.68
CA PRO A 205 -6.41 -9.51 41.80
C PRO A 205 -6.65 -10.66 42.80
N ILE A 206 -5.59 -11.30 43.31
CA ILE A 206 -5.67 -12.42 44.26
C ILE A 206 -5.49 -11.92 45.70
N CYS A 207 -4.43 -11.16 45.97
CA CYS A 207 -4.09 -10.71 47.33
C CYS A 207 -4.37 -9.21 47.57
N HIS A 208 -4.90 -8.49 46.57
CA HIS A 208 -5.24 -7.07 46.64
C HIS A 208 -4.07 -6.14 47.01
N THR A 209 -2.83 -6.61 46.83
CA THR A 209 -1.63 -5.78 47.02
C THR A 209 -1.58 -4.77 45.88
N ARG A 210 -1.74 -3.48 46.21
CA ARG A 210 -1.86 -2.38 45.23
C ARG A 210 -0.68 -2.25 44.28
N ASN A 211 0.53 -2.60 44.73
CA ASN A 211 1.73 -2.51 43.91
C ASN A 211 2.76 -3.59 44.28
N PRO A 212 2.60 -4.84 43.80
CA PRO A 212 3.55 -5.91 44.09
C PRO A 212 4.89 -5.65 43.38
N LEU A 213 6.00 -5.86 44.08
CA LEU A 213 7.36 -5.65 43.54
C LEU A 213 7.71 -6.60 42.38
N ARG A 214 7.13 -7.80 42.40
CA ARG A 214 7.32 -8.82 41.35
C ARG A 214 5.97 -9.30 40.87
N ARG A 215 5.80 -9.38 39.56
CA ARG A 215 4.56 -9.82 38.91
C ARG A 215 4.83 -11.09 38.13
N ALA A 216 3.77 -11.82 37.82
CA ALA A 216 3.83 -12.96 36.92
C ALA A 216 2.69 -12.85 35.90
N ALA A 217 3.01 -13.13 34.63
CA ALA A 217 2.03 -13.27 33.56
C ALA A 217 1.74 -14.75 33.32
N MET A 218 0.47 -15.08 33.13
CA MET A 218 0.05 -16.40 32.66
C MET A 218 0.40 -16.56 31.19
N THR A 219 1.15 -17.59 30.82
CA THR A 219 1.74 -17.76 29.48
C THR A 219 0.70 -17.98 28.39
N THR A 220 -0.45 -18.56 28.75
CA THR A 220 -1.51 -18.91 27.78
C THR A 220 -2.41 -17.71 27.48
N CYS A 221 -2.79 -16.93 28.50
CA CYS A 221 -3.84 -15.92 28.39
C CYS A 221 -3.37 -14.48 28.68
N GLY A 222 -2.13 -14.28 29.13
CA GLY A 222 -1.55 -12.96 29.43
C GLY A 222 -2.09 -12.27 30.70
N HIS A 223 -2.94 -12.91 31.49
CA HIS A 223 -3.45 -12.32 32.74
C HIS A 223 -2.35 -12.20 33.80
N LEU A 224 -2.36 -11.11 34.56
CA LEU A 224 -1.27 -10.72 35.48
C LEU A 224 -1.68 -10.83 36.95
N CYS A 225 -0.79 -11.37 37.79
CA CYS A 225 -0.92 -11.32 39.25
C CYS A 225 0.44 -11.12 39.95
N CYS A 226 0.47 -11.12 41.28
CA CYS A 226 1.71 -11.07 42.04
C CYS A 226 2.49 -12.39 41.91
N LEU A 227 3.83 -12.34 41.85
CA LEU A 227 4.65 -13.55 41.70
C LEU A 227 4.39 -14.56 42.82
N SER A 228 4.36 -14.11 44.08
CA SER A 228 4.09 -14.98 45.23
C SER A 228 2.71 -15.63 45.21
N CYS A 229 1.75 -15.04 44.49
CA CYS A 229 0.40 -15.56 44.31
C CYS A 229 0.38 -16.65 43.24
N ALA A 230 1.16 -16.47 42.16
CA ALA A 230 1.33 -17.45 41.11
C ALA A 230 2.11 -18.68 41.60
N GLU A 231 3.17 -18.48 42.39
CA GLU A 231 3.98 -19.56 42.98
C GLU A 231 3.13 -20.41 43.93
N ARG A 232 2.41 -19.80 44.88
CA ARG A 232 1.52 -20.54 45.80
C ARG A 232 0.46 -21.37 45.10
N ARG A 233 -0.08 -20.87 43.99
CA ARG A 233 -1.07 -21.62 43.19
C ARG A 233 -0.41 -22.77 42.43
N ALA A 234 0.78 -22.56 41.87
CA ALA A 234 1.57 -23.60 41.22
C ALA A 234 2.05 -24.69 42.21
N GLU A 235 2.33 -24.34 43.47
CA GLU A 235 2.67 -25.29 44.54
C GLU A 235 1.46 -26.13 44.99
N ALA A 236 0.26 -25.57 44.92
CA ALA A 236 -0.97 -26.29 45.29
C ALA A 236 -1.35 -27.37 44.25
N THR A 237 -0.85 -27.24 43.03
CA THR A 237 -1.03 -28.19 41.94
C THR A 237 0.18 -29.14 41.88
N ASN A 238 -0.03 -30.44 42.03
CA ASN A 238 1.05 -31.44 41.93
C ASN A 238 1.53 -31.68 40.49
N ASP A 239 1.10 -30.86 39.53
CA ASP A 239 1.20 -31.11 38.09
C ASP A 239 2.43 -30.42 37.46
N GLY A 240 3.55 -30.33 38.19
CA GLY A 240 4.80 -29.81 37.62
C GLY A 240 4.74 -28.34 37.20
N GLY A 241 3.99 -27.51 37.93
CA GLY A 241 3.90 -26.06 37.73
C GLY A 241 2.78 -25.59 36.79
N TRP A 242 1.95 -26.50 36.29
CA TRP A 242 0.70 -26.16 35.60
C TRP A 242 -0.37 -25.73 36.60
N GLN A 243 -1.07 -24.64 36.31
CA GLN A 243 -2.14 -24.09 37.15
C GLN A 243 -3.26 -23.51 36.29
N HIS A 244 -4.46 -23.40 36.86
CA HIS A 244 -5.55 -22.67 36.23
C HIS A 244 -5.40 -21.16 36.45
N CYS A 245 -5.54 -20.38 35.37
CA CYS A 245 -5.56 -18.93 35.44
C CYS A 245 -6.66 -18.43 36.38
N PHE A 246 -6.32 -17.52 37.30
CA PHE A 246 -7.26 -16.97 38.27
C PHE A 246 -8.42 -16.16 37.65
N ARG A 247 -8.30 -15.75 36.38
CA ARG A 247 -9.29 -14.90 35.69
C ARG A 247 -10.12 -15.64 34.66
N CYS A 248 -9.50 -16.39 33.75
CA CYS A 248 -10.22 -17.12 32.70
C CYS A 248 -10.37 -18.63 32.97
N GLY A 249 -9.60 -19.19 33.91
CA GLY A 249 -9.62 -20.62 34.22
C GLY A 249 -8.74 -21.50 33.32
N ASP A 250 -8.15 -20.95 32.26
CA ASP A 250 -7.31 -21.73 31.32
C ASP A 250 -6.09 -22.35 32.01
N ASP A 251 -5.72 -23.56 31.56
CA ASP A 251 -4.48 -24.22 31.94
C ASP A 251 -3.28 -23.44 31.44
N THR A 252 -2.38 -23.10 32.37
CA THR A 252 -1.29 -22.20 32.07
C THR A 252 -0.10 -22.40 33.00
N GLN A 253 1.06 -21.92 32.56
CA GLN A 253 2.23 -21.71 33.40
C GLN A 253 2.37 -20.21 33.65
N HIS A 254 3.21 -19.83 34.62
CA HIS A 254 3.47 -18.43 34.89
C HIS A 254 4.91 -18.07 34.49
N LEU A 255 5.08 -16.87 33.94
CA LEU A 255 6.38 -16.27 33.66
C LEU A 255 6.58 -15.08 34.60
N ALA A 256 7.67 -15.09 35.37
CA ALA A 256 8.04 -13.97 36.22
C ALA A 256 8.39 -12.74 35.36
N ILE A 257 7.77 -11.61 35.67
CA ILE A 257 8.06 -10.32 35.04
C ILE A 257 8.82 -9.48 36.07
N HIS A 258 10.01 -9.08 35.68
CA HIS A 258 10.83 -8.14 36.41
C HIS A 258 10.59 -6.75 35.83
N GLU A 259 10.09 -5.84 36.66
CA GLU A 259 10.08 -4.43 36.31
C GLU A 259 11.42 -3.84 36.70
N ASP A 260 12.14 -3.29 35.72
CA ASP A 260 13.36 -2.55 36.01
C ASP A 260 12.98 -1.32 36.81
N VAL A 261 13.55 -1.19 38.01
CA VAL A 261 13.51 0.06 38.75
C VAL A 261 14.34 1.01 37.90
N VAL A 262 13.66 1.87 37.14
CA VAL A 262 14.28 3.03 36.53
C VAL A 262 14.83 3.82 37.70
N LYS A 263 16.14 3.67 37.94
CA LYS A 263 16.85 4.57 38.84
C LYS A 263 16.64 5.93 38.20
N GLU A 264 15.84 6.77 38.84
CA GLU A 264 15.86 8.19 38.53
C GLU A 264 17.34 8.55 38.66
N GLU A 265 18.00 8.75 37.52
CA GLU A 265 19.36 9.25 37.50
C GLU A 265 19.25 10.56 38.28
N GLU A 266 19.71 10.52 39.54
CA GLU A 266 19.80 11.68 40.41
C GLU A 266 20.52 12.71 39.56
N GLY A 267 19.74 13.66 39.04
CA GLY A 267 20.16 14.46 37.91
C GLY A 267 21.54 14.99 38.22
N GLU A 268 22.51 14.68 37.36
CA GLU A 268 23.78 15.37 37.35
C GLU A 268 23.43 16.85 37.51
N GLU A 269 23.71 17.40 38.69
CA GLU A 269 23.39 18.77 39.04
C GLU A 269 23.96 19.60 37.91
N GLY A 270 23.04 20.05 37.05
CA GLY A 270 23.39 20.72 35.82
C GLY A 270 24.33 21.83 36.21
N THR A 271 25.59 21.69 35.80
CA THR A 271 26.61 22.70 35.98
C THR A 271 25.96 23.99 35.54
N THR A 272 25.61 24.83 36.49
CA THR A 272 25.03 26.14 36.21
C THR A 272 26.11 26.82 35.40
N ARG A 273 25.86 26.95 34.08
CA ARG A 273 26.65 27.81 33.22
C ARG A 273 26.61 29.16 33.92
N LYS A 274 27.71 29.51 34.59
CA LYS A 274 27.96 30.86 35.07
C LYS A 274 27.72 31.74 33.86
N ARG A 275 26.56 32.43 33.84
CA ARG A 275 26.40 33.60 32.99
C ARG A 275 27.54 34.51 33.39
N LYS A 276 28.53 34.60 32.52
CA LYS A 276 29.52 35.66 32.55
C LYS A 276 28.69 36.94 32.44
N TRP A 277 28.45 37.59 33.58
CA TRP A 277 28.00 38.97 33.58
C TRP A 277 29.16 39.73 32.94
N GLU A 278 28.99 40.09 31.67
CA GLU A 278 29.78 41.16 31.11
C GLU A 278 29.38 42.39 31.92
N GLU A 279 30.30 42.84 32.76
CA GLU A 279 30.27 44.18 33.35
C GLU A 279 30.15 45.14 32.17
N HIS A 280 28.93 45.60 31.95
CA HIS A 280 28.69 46.72 31.06
C HIS A 280 29.21 47.94 31.82
N ASP A 281 30.39 48.41 31.42
CA ASP A 281 30.95 49.67 31.87
C ASP A 281 29.94 50.78 31.56
N ASP A 282 29.30 51.26 32.61
CA ASP A 282 28.34 52.36 32.62
C ASP A 282 29.12 53.71 32.54
N GLU A 283 29.97 53.88 31.53
CA GLU A 283 30.59 55.17 31.18
C GLU A 283 29.71 55.92 30.17
N GLY A 284 28.48 56.21 30.61
CA GLY A 284 27.47 56.94 29.84
C GLY A 284 27.03 58.24 30.48
N LEU A 285 27.88 58.93 31.25
CA LEU A 285 27.55 60.25 31.82
C LEU A 285 27.96 61.38 30.84
N PRO A 286 27.01 62.19 30.34
CA PRO A 286 27.32 63.33 29.49
C PRO A 286 28.05 64.41 30.29
N ARG A 287 29.29 64.71 29.88
CA ARG A 287 30.06 65.86 30.37
C ARG A 287 29.40 67.14 29.87
N GLY A 288 28.74 67.89 30.75
CA GLY A 288 28.39 69.26 30.43
C GLY A 288 27.28 69.89 31.26
N PHE A 289 27.50 70.11 32.57
CA PHE A 289 26.79 71.18 33.27
C PHE A 289 27.61 71.67 34.47
N LYS A 290 28.67 72.45 34.21
CA LYS A 290 29.33 73.26 35.24
C LYS A 290 28.44 74.47 35.52
N ARG A 291 27.63 74.40 36.59
CA ARG A 291 27.12 75.62 37.25
C ARG A 291 28.20 76.12 38.20
N ALA A 292 28.72 77.31 37.90
CA ALA A 292 29.42 78.13 38.87
C ALA A 292 28.44 78.47 40.00
N PHE A 293 28.78 78.08 41.23
CA PHE A 293 28.20 78.67 42.42
C PHE A 293 29.33 79.29 43.24
N VAL A 294 29.18 80.58 43.43
CA VAL A 294 30.01 81.51 44.19
C VAL A 294 29.74 81.29 45.68
N GLY A 295 30.77 81.35 46.53
CA GLY A 295 30.55 81.58 47.96
C GLY A 295 31.69 81.15 48.88
N MET A 296 32.63 82.09 49.09
CA MET A 296 33.29 82.52 50.34
C MET A 296 34.76 82.85 50.13
#